data_AF-A0A3D6A2L3-F1
#
_entry.id   AF-A0A3D6A2L3-F1
#
_cell.length_a   1.000
_cell.length_b   1.000
_cell.length_c   1.000
_cell.angle_alpha   90.00
_cell.angle_beta   90.00
_cell.angle_gamma   90.00
#
_symmetry.space_group_name_H-M   'P 1'
#
loop_
_entity.id
_entity.type
_entity.pdbx_description
1 polymer ?
#
loop_
_entity_poly.entity_id
_entity_poly.type
_entity_poly.pdbx_seq_one_letter_code
_entity_poly.pdbx_strand_id
1 'polypeptide(L)'
;MFNFGRHTPQVFGKSLAGHFQNKATYQFAHWLFGRALGLVSVIAFLSYWSQADALIGNDGLKPWKEDLQFIEELSKAEENPAKKWSLRPTLLWFQPLANHHLLFAIGSISAIFLTIGVLPFSSAIVSYTCYLSLMVVGEPFLSFQWDILLTETLLLSLFFLPITRFHHLLKPLRVSNFGRLLLVGLLAKLMLESGLVKFTYFAGDGSNTWRDLTALNFHYWTQPIPHSWSPWIHSLPSWFDRISLYWMYAVELLLPIFLFLPGKIRRVGLFGQILLQGIIMASGNYGFFNLLTLCLCIPLVDDQMLPDRLSNRLTTPQKELHSGKSYPKICLIALTSFLFAFTTLGHLVNDFRGNQPVEKSSFALPNWLLRIHEQVRIFRSFNSYGLFRVMTTTRPEIIIEGRKEGETWQTYQFAWKPSRENQPLYFTGPHMPRIDWQMWFEGLNFENYNGHPFSRFLYGRFLQMKVEGKENSFFSNLADVLGQKEFQALQQAPPEIQKQAISNYNQLMQTFINRSSWFGSLLHAMGENRSCVLEKLSDSNPINFKPSFLRVSLHHFSFSKEKNKVWETEKIPEASFVLTVPNDF
;
A
#
# COMPACT_ATOMS: atom_id res chain seq x y z
N MET A 1 -85.31 8.76 3.37
CA MET A 1 -85.56 10.02 2.65
C MET A 1 -85.15 11.15 3.57
N PHE A 2 -84.15 12.02 3.39
CA PHE A 2 -83.22 12.41 2.33
C PHE A 2 -82.01 13.02 3.08
N ASN A 3 -80.78 12.52 2.91
CA ASN A 3 -79.73 13.08 2.05
C ASN A 3 -79.52 14.61 2.17
N PHE A 4 -78.44 15.03 2.84
CA PHE A 4 -77.82 16.34 2.63
C PHE A 4 -76.31 16.15 2.45
N GLY A 5 -75.82 16.68 1.33
CA GLY A 5 -74.55 16.34 0.72
C GLY A 5 -73.33 16.92 1.43
N ARG A 6 -72.26 16.12 1.45
CA ARG A 6 -70.90 16.59 1.69
C ARG A 6 -70.34 17.11 0.37
N HIS A 7 -70.29 18.44 0.22
CA HIS A 7 -69.35 19.09 -0.68
C HIS A 7 -68.21 19.67 0.14
N THR A 8 -67.07 18.98 0.11
CA THR A 8 -65.76 19.55 0.42
C THR A 8 -64.82 19.21 -0.75
N PRO A 9 -64.13 20.20 -1.34
CA PRO A 9 -63.47 20.05 -2.62
C PRO A 9 -62.20 19.19 -2.51
N GLN A 10 -62.21 18.02 -3.16
CA GLN A 10 -61.02 17.26 -3.53
C GLN A 10 -60.27 17.98 -4.65
N VAL A 11 -59.42 18.98 -4.35
CA VAL A 11 -58.54 19.57 -5.38
C VAL A 11 -57.07 19.75 -4.97
N PHE A 12 -56.69 19.62 -3.69
CA PHE A 12 -55.29 19.85 -3.26
C PHE A 12 -54.57 18.64 -2.64
N GLY A 13 -54.96 17.41 -3.00
CA GLY A 13 -54.40 16.19 -2.39
C GLY A 13 -53.65 15.21 -3.30
N LYS A 14 -53.53 15.49 -4.62
CA LYS A 14 -52.96 14.53 -5.58
C LYS A 14 -51.67 14.97 -6.30
N SER A 15 -51.21 16.21 -6.12
CA SER A 15 -50.01 16.70 -6.83
C SER A 15 -48.70 16.57 -6.04
N LEU A 16 -48.73 16.36 -4.72
CA LEU A 16 -47.52 16.24 -3.88
C LEU A 16 -47.24 14.81 -3.39
N ALA A 17 -48.20 13.90 -3.52
CA ALA A 17 -48.04 12.49 -3.17
C ALA A 17 -47.62 11.60 -4.37
N GLY A 18 -47.52 12.16 -5.58
CA GLY A 18 -47.11 11.43 -6.79
C GLY A 18 -45.59 11.28 -6.97
N HIS A 19 -44.79 11.88 -6.08
CA HIS A 19 -43.31 11.78 -6.08
C HIS A 19 -42.77 10.88 -4.96
N PHE A 20 -43.62 10.05 -4.34
CA PHE A 20 -43.17 9.00 -3.43
C PHE A 20 -42.34 7.95 -4.18
N GLN A 21 -41.04 8.25 -4.25
CA GLN A 21 -39.93 7.35 -4.01
C GLN A 21 -39.90 6.08 -4.87
N ASN A 22 -39.46 6.22 -6.12
CA ASN A 22 -38.75 5.12 -6.77
C ASN A 22 -37.57 4.73 -5.85
N LYS A 23 -37.64 3.53 -5.24
CA LYS A 23 -36.53 2.97 -4.46
C LYS A 23 -35.27 2.98 -5.33
N ALA A 24 -34.17 3.52 -4.81
CA ALA A 24 -32.90 3.54 -5.54
C ALA A 24 -32.43 2.10 -5.82
N THR A 25 -32.20 1.79 -7.10
CA THR A 25 -31.60 0.54 -7.57
C THR A 25 -30.12 0.76 -7.91
N TYR A 26 -29.34 -0.33 -7.97
CA TYR A 26 -27.88 -0.28 -8.16
C TYR A 26 -27.40 -1.29 -9.21
N GLN A 27 -28.20 -1.53 -10.25
CA GLN A 27 -27.90 -2.54 -11.27
C GLN A 27 -26.66 -2.17 -12.07
N PHE A 28 -26.52 -0.89 -12.43
CA PHE A 28 -25.35 -0.41 -13.15
C PHE A 28 -24.08 -0.50 -12.31
N ALA A 29 -24.13 -0.06 -11.05
CA ALA A 29 -23.01 -0.18 -10.13
C ALA A 29 -22.59 -1.64 -9.93
N HIS A 30 -23.55 -2.54 -9.76
CA HIS A 30 -23.30 -3.98 -9.65
C HIS A 30 -22.61 -4.55 -10.89
N TRP A 31 -23.01 -4.11 -12.10
CA TRP A 31 -22.39 -4.51 -13.36
C TRP A 31 -20.99 -3.92 -13.57
N LEU A 32 -20.82 -2.63 -13.28
CA LEU A 32 -19.59 -1.88 -13.52
C LEU A 32 -18.49 -2.24 -12.51
N PHE A 33 -18.85 -2.43 -11.23
CA PHE A 33 -17.89 -2.67 -10.15
C PHE A 33 -17.00 -3.87 -10.45
N GLY A 34 -17.57 -5.02 -10.84
CA GLY A 34 -16.78 -6.20 -11.17
C GLY A 34 -15.79 -5.95 -12.30
N ARG A 35 -16.19 -5.17 -13.31
CA ARG A 35 -15.32 -4.87 -14.46
C ARG A 35 -14.17 -3.94 -14.07
N ALA A 36 -14.49 -2.91 -13.31
CA ALA A 36 -13.50 -1.97 -12.79
C ALA A 36 -12.50 -2.66 -11.85
N LEU A 37 -12.98 -3.53 -10.96
CA LEU A 37 -12.12 -4.32 -10.08
C LEU A 37 -11.24 -5.28 -10.87
N GLY A 38 -11.78 -5.94 -11.89
CA GLY A 38 -11.01 -6.76 -12.82
C GLY A 38 -9.89 -5.97 -13.48
N LEU A 39 -10.21 -4.78 -14.02
CA LEU A 39 -9.23 -3.94 -14.70
C LEU A 39 -8.11 -3.48 -13.77
N VAL A 40 -8.47 -3.03 -12.55
CA VAL A 40 -7.49 -2.65 -11.53
C VAL A 40 -6.61 -3.85 -11.14
N SER A 41 -7.19 -5.04 -10.98
CA SER A 41 -6.43 -6.27 -10.71
C SER A 41 -5.49 -6.65 -11.85
N VAL A 42 -5.90 -6.50 -13.12
CA VAL A 42 -5.00 -6.72 -14.27
C VAL A 42 -3.81 -5.78 -14.19
N ILE A 43 -4.06 -4.50 -13.93
CA ILE A 43 -2.99 -3.51 -13.79
C ILE A 43 -2.04 -3.88 -12.64
N ALA A 44 -2.58 -4.29 -11.49
CA ALA A 44 -1.78 -4.69 -10.34
C ALA A 44 -0.91 -5.93 -10.64
N PHE A 45 -1.48 -6.97 -11.26
CA PHE A 45 -0.73 -8.16 -11.67
C PHE A 45 0.37 -7.83 -12.66
N LEU A 46 0.07 -7.11 -13.74
CA LEU A 46 1.07 -6.77 -14.77
C LEU A 46 2.14 -5.82 -14.23
N SER A 47 1.76 -4.85 -13.40
CA SER A 47 2.70 -3.95 -12.73
C SER A 47 3.68 -4.72 -11.87
N TYR A 48 3.23 -5.73 -11.12
CA TYR A 48 4.12 -6.56 -10.31
C TYR A 48 4.92 -7.53 -11.19
N TRP A 49 4.28 -8.23 -12.14
CA TRP A 49 4.94 -9.21 -13.00
C TRP A 49 6.11 -8.61 -13.77
N SER A 50 5.98 -7.37 -14.29
CA SER A 50 7.05 -6.68 -15.01
C SER A 50 8.38 -6.54 -14.24
N GLN A 51 8.34 -6.62 -12.91
CA GLN A 51 9.48 -6.51 -12.01
C GLN A 51 9.72 -7.81 -11.21
N ALA A 52 8.88 -8.85 -11.38
CA ALA A 52 8.84 -9.98 -10.46
C ALA A 52 10.16 -10.76 -10.38
N ASP A 53 10.88 -10.92 -11.48
CA ASP A 53 12.15 -11.67 -11.47
C ASP A 53 13.25 -10.92 -10.73
N ALA A 54 13.27 -9.59 -10.84
CA ALA A 54 14.17 -8.74 -10.07
C ALA A 54 13.82 -8.77 -8.58
N LEU A 55 12.55 -8.87 -8.21
CA LEU A 55 12.10 -8.77 -6.83
C LEU A 55 12.16 -10.13 -6.10
N ILE A 56 11.48 -11.13 -6.65
CA ILE A 56 11.24 -12.43 -6.01
C ILE A 56 11.74 -13.63 -6.82
N GLY A 57 12.28 -13.42 -8.02
CA GLY A 57 12.89 -14.48 -8.83
C GLY A 57 14.10 -15.11 -8.13
N ASN A 58 14.60 -16.23 -8.66
CA ASN A 58 15.72 -16.96 -8.04
C ASN A 58 16.98 -16.07 -7.89
N ASP A 59 17.25 -15.21 -8.88
CA ASP A 59 18.40 -14.30 -8.88
C ASP A 59 18.06 -12.88 -8.39
N GLY A 60 16.81 -12.69 -7.96
CA GLY A 60 16.26 -11.40 -7.52
C GLY A 60 16.73 -10.96 -6.14
N LEU A 61 16.16 -9.85 -5.67
CA LEU A 61 16.54 -9.22 -4.39
C LEU A 61 16.10 -10.02 -3.16
N LYS A 62 14.94 -10.68 -3.25
CA LYS A 62 14.32 -11.49 -2.19
C LYS A 62 13.67 -12.74 -2.80
N PRO A 63 14.47 -13.75 -3.18
CA PRO A 63 13.96 -14.97 -3.81
C PRO A 63 12.89 -15.64 -2.94
N TRP A 64 11.69 -15.84 -3.50
CA TRP A 64 10.57 -16.39 -2.71
C TRP A 64 10.85 -17.80 -2.19
N LYS A 65 11.69 -18.58 -2.90
CA LYS A 65 12.06 -19.94 -2.50
C LYS A 65 12.86 -19.95 -1.20
N GLU A 66 13.80 -19.02 -1.07
CA GLU A 66 14.61 -18.86 0.15
C GLU A 66 13.73 -18.45 1.33
N ASP A 67 12.78 -17.55 1.11
CA ASP A 67 11.79 -17.17 2.13
C ASP A 67 10.94 -18.36 2.58
N LEU A 68 10.41 -19.16 1.65
CA LEU A 68 9.63 -20.34 2.02
C LEU A 68 10.48 -21.41 2.73
N GLN A 69 11.72 -21.63 2.30
CA GLN A 69 12.65 -22.53 2.98
C GLN A 69 12.91 -22.08 4.41
N PHE A 70 13.22 -20.79 4.61
CA PHE A 70 13.42 -20.21 5.94
C PHE A 70 12.18 -20.38 6.84
N ILE A 71 10.98 -20.12 6.31
CA ILE A 71 9.73 -20.26 7.07
C ILE A 71 9.44 -21.73 7.41
N GLU A 72 9.79 -22.66 6.52
CA GLU A 72 9.67 -24.09 6.79
C GLU A 72 10.62 -24.54 7.90
N GLU A 73 11.88 -24.10 7.87
CA GLU A 73 12.88 -24.39 8.91
C GLU A 73 12.46 -23.81 10.26
N LEU A 74 12.01 -22.55 10.28
CA LEU A 74 11.50 -21.89 11.48
C LEU A 74 10.31 -22.66 12.09
N SER A 75 9.38 -23.12 11.25
CA SER A 75 8.21 -23.86 11.71
C SER A 75 8.57 -25.26 12.23
N LYS A 76 9.63 -25.88 11.71
CA LYS A 76 10.19 -27.15 12.23
C LYS A 76 10.87 -26.94 13.58
N ALA A 77 11.66 -25.87 13.72
CA ALA A 77 12.35 -25.54 14.97
C ALA A 77 11.39 -25.23 16.12
N GLU A 78 10.21 -24.66 15.83
CA GLU A 78 9.16 -24.42 16.81
C GLU A 78 8.22 -25.61 17.06
N GLU A 79 8.50 -26.79 16.47
CA GLU A 79 7.64 -27.99 16.56
C GLU A 79 6.17 -27.76 16.15
N ASN A 80 5.91 -26.76 15.29
CA ASN A 80 4.57 -26.41 14.82
C ASN A 80 4.52 -26.31 13.28
N PRO A 81 4.45 -27.45 12.57
CA PRO A 81 4.46 -27.47 11.10
C PRO A 81 3.30 -26.71 10.46
N ALA A 82 2.17 -26.54 11.16
CA ALA A 82 1.02 -25.81 10.64
C ALA A 82 1.27 -24.30 10.55
N LYS A 83 2.21 -23.77 11.33
CA LYS A 83 2.52 -22.33 11.41
C LYS A 83 2.97 -21.76 10.07
N LYS A 84 3.69 -22.53 9.24
CA LYS A 84 4.16 -22.07 7.92
C LYS A 84 3.04 -21.58 7.01
N TRP A 85 1.87 -22.22 7.05
CA TRP A 85 0.70 -21.85 6.26
C TRP A 85 0.06 -20.55 6.74
N SER A 86 0.18 -20.23 8.03
CA SER A 86 -0.30 -18.95 8.60
C SER A 86 0.67 -17.79 8.30
N LEU A 87 1.98 -18.08 8.33
CA LEU A 87 3.03 -17.10 8.02
C LEU A 87 3.05 -16.76 6.52
N ARG A 88 2.99 -17.80 5.67
CA ARG A 88 2.99 -17.69 4.19
C ARG A 88 1.83 -18.49 3.59
N PRO A 89 0.60 -17.93 3.60
CA PRO A 89 -0.57 -18.55 2.95
C PRO A 89 -0.48 -18.39 1.44
N THR A 90 0.32 -19.22 0.78
CA THR A 90 0.60 -19.13 -0.66
C THR A 90 0.41 -20.47 -1.37
N LEU A 91 -0.03 -20.41 -2.63
CA LEU A 91 -0.07 -21.56 -3.52
C LEU A 91 1.34 -22.03 -3.93
N LEU A 92 2.38 -21.21 -3.72
CA LEU A 92 3.76 -21.53 -4.10
C LEU A 92 4.36 -22.72 -3.34
N TRP A 93 3.71 -23.21 -2.29
CA TRP A 93 4.08 -24.44 -1.60
C TRP A 93 3.79 -25.72 -2.39
N PHE A 94 2.90 -25.66 -3.40
CA PHE A 94 2.35 -26.85 -4.04
C PHE A 94 2.73 -26.95 -5.51
N GLN A 95 3.23 -28.09 -5.97
CA GLN A 95 3.44 -28.33 -7.40
C GLN A 95 2.09 -28.62 -8.11
N PRO A 96 1.86 -28.14 -9.35
CA PRO A 96 2.74 -27.33 -10.21
C PRO A 96 2.66 -25.81 -9.96
N LEU A 97 1.91 -25.37 -8.94
CA LEU A 97 1.68 -23.95 -8.61
C LEU A 97 2.89 -23.24 -7.99
N ALA A 98 3.94 -23.96 -7.62
CA ALA A 98 5.24 -23.49 -7.17
C ALA A 98 6.07 -22.82 -8.30
N ASN A 99 5.41 -21.92 -9.02
CA ASN A 99 5.94 -21.14 -10.12
C ASN A 99 5.22 -19.78 -10.11
N HIS A 100 5.93 -18.71 -9.74
CA HIS A 100 5.33 -17.37 -9.61
C HIS A 100 4.77 -16.86 -10.93
N HIS A 101 5.42 -17.14 -12.07
CA HIS A 101 4.90 -16.77 -13.40
C HIS A 101 3.58 -17.47 -13.74
N LEU A 102 3.43 -18.74 -13.35
CA LEU A 102 2.16 -19.45 -13.54
C LEU A 102 1.04 -18.79 -12.73
N LEU A 103 1.31 -18.39 -11.48
CA LEU A 103 0.33 -17.66 -10.66
C LEU A 103 0.02 -16.27 -11.24
N PHE A 104 1.02 -15.55 -11.76
CA PHE A 104 0.79 -14.29 -12.47
C PHE A 104 -0.08 -14.49 -13.71
N ALA A 105 0.16 -15.53 -14.51
CA ALA A 105 -0.62 -15.85 -15.70
C ALA A 105 -2.08 -16.19 -15.34
N ILE A 106 -2.29 -17.12 -14.40
CA ILE A 106 -3.62 -17.52 -13.93
C ILE A 106 -4.37 -16.32 -13.34
N GLY A 107 -3.71 -15.55 -12.48
CA GLY A 107 -4.27 -14.36 -11.84
C GLY A 107 -4.65 -13.29 -12.87
N SER A 108 -3.79 -13.00 -13.84
CA SER A 108 -4.04 -12.01 -14.90
C SER A 108 -5.20 -12.42 -15.79
N ILE A 109 -5.24 -13.69 -16.25
CA ILE A 109 -6.34 -14.22 -17.06
C ILE A 109 -7.67 -14.14 -16.29
N SER A 110 -7.63 -14.51 -15.01
CA SER A 110 -8.79 -14.42 -14.12
C SER A 110 -9.28 -12.98 -13.96
N ALA A 111 -8.37 -12.03 -13.76
CA ALA A 111 -8.70 -10.61 -13.68
C ALA A 111 -9.25 -10.05 -15.00
N ILE A 112 -8.76 -10.51 -16.15
CA ILE A 112 -9.33 -10.20 -17.48
C ILE A 112 -10.76 -10.74 -17.57
N PHE A 113 -11.01 -11.99 -17.16
CA PHE A 113 -12.35 -12.57 -17.14
C PHE A 113 -13.30 -11.75 -16.27
N LEU A 114 -12.86 -11.32 -15.10
CA LEU A 114 -13.61 -10.41 -14.24
C LEU A 114 -13.89 -9.06 -14.94
N THR A 115 -12.91 -8.51 -15.66
CA THR A 115 -13.01 -7.26 -16.44
C THR A 115 -14.10 -7.33 -17.51
N ILE A 116 -14.20 -8.45 -18.23
CA ILE A 116 -15.23 -8.64 -19.26
C ILE A 116 -16.55 -9.18 -18.69
N GLY A 117 -16.56 -9.60 -17.42
CA GLY A 117 -17.73 -10.09 -16.69
C GLY A 117 -18.02 -11.59 -16.89
N VAL A 118 -17.01 -12.38 -17.22
CA VAL A 118 -17.04 -13.85 -17.27
C VAL A 118 -16.81 -14.41 -15.88
N LEU A 119 -17.72 -15.27 -15.43
CA LEU A 119 -17.69 -15.97 -14.13
C LEU A 119 -17.25 -15.06 -12.96
N PRO A 120 -17.88 -13.88 -12.73
CA PRO A 120 -17.31 -12.83 -11.89
C PRO A 120 -16.90 -13.30 -10.48
N PHE A 121 -17.75 -14.10 -9.82
CA PHE A 121 -17.47 -14.66 -8.51
C PHE A 121 -16.22 -15.56 -8.50
N SER A 122 -16.13 -16.52 -9.42
CA SER A 122 -14.98 -17.43 -9.53
C SER A 122 -13.71 -16.68 -9.94
N SER A 123 -13.83 -15.72 -10.84
CA SER A 123 -12.72 -14.89 -11.29
C SER A 123 -12.17 -14.02 -10.15
N ALA A 124 -13.03 -13.47 -9.29
CA ALA A 124 -12.58 -12.75 -8.10
C ALA A 124 -11.87 -13.66 -7.09
N ILE A 125 -12.36 -14.89 -6.85
CA ILE A 125 -11.71 -15.86 -5.95
C ILE A 125 -10.31 -16.23 -6.47
N VAL A 126 -10.20 -16.56 -7.75
CA VAL A 126 -8.90 -16.96 -8.34
C VAL A 126 -7.93 -15.78 -8.33
N SER A 127 -8.40 -14.58 -8.70
CA SER A 127 -7.60 -13.35 -8.62
C SER A 127 -7.12 -13.09 -7.19
N TYR A 128 -8.00 -13.21 -6.18
CA TYR A 128 -7.67 -13.07 -4.77
C TYR A 128 -6.58 -14.06 -4.34
N THR A 129 -6.77 -15.35 -4.60
CA THR A 129 -5.86 -16.40 -4.16
C THR A 129 -4.49 -16.26 -4.84
N CYS A 130 -4.44 -15.97 -6.14
CA CYS A 130 -3.19 -15.73 -6.86
C CYS A 130 -2.46 -14.47 -6.34
N TYR A 131 -3.18 -13.36 -6.15
CA TYR A 131 -2.56 -12.12 -5.67
C TYR A 131 -2.05 -12.27 -4.24
N LEU A 132 -2.84 -12.86 -3.33
CA LEU A 132 -2.42 -13.16 -1.96
C LEU A 132 -1.17 -14.04 -1.95
N SER A 133 -1.14 -15.08 -2.77
CA SER A 133 -0.02 -16.02 -2.86
C SER A 133 1.30 -15.34 -3.26
N LEU A 134 1.23 -14.36 -4.16
CA LEU A 134 2.39 -13.60 -4.64
C LEU A 134 2.75 -12.43 -3.70
N MET A 135 1.75 -11.85 -3.03
CA MET A 135 1.93 -10.73 -2.10
C MET A 135 2.71 -11.14 -0.85
N VAL A 136 2.37 -12.29 -0.24
CA VAL A 136 2.96 -12.70 1.06
C VAL A 136 4.44 -13.10 0.98
N VAL A 137 4.94 -13.44 -0.21
CA VAL A 137 6.37 -13.71 -0.47
C VAL A 137 7.08 -12.53 -1.10
N GLY A 138 6.36 -11.43 -1.39
CA GLY A 138 6.89 -10.23 -2.02
C GLY A 138 7.37 -9.16 -1.03
N GLU A 139 7.45 -9.47 0.27
CA GLU A 139 7.92 -8.52 1.28
C GLU A 139 9.42 -8.21 1.07
N PRO A 140 9.87 -6.94 1.20
CA PRO A 140 9.10 -5.77 1.62
C PRO A 140 8.39 -5.04 0.47
N PHE A 141 8.61 -5.44 -0.78
CA PHE A 141 8.13 -4.74 -1.98
C PHE A 141 6.61 -4.75 -2.16
N LEU A 142 5.89 -5.63 -1.45
CA LEU A 142 4.43 -5.79 -1.48
C LEU A 142 3.76 -5.40 -0.15
N SER A 143 4.51 -4.84 0.80
CA SER A 143 4.01 -4.45 2.13
C SER A 143 3.26 -3.11 2.13
N PHE A 144 2.71 -2.69 0.99
CA PHE A 144 2.11 -1.38 0.80
C PHE A 144 0.58 -1.39 0.92
N GLN A 145 -0.01 -0.25 1.27
CA GLN A 145 -1.44 -0.15 1.58
C GLN A 145 -2.38 -0.50 0.41
N TRP A 146 -1.95 -0.27 -0.83
CA TRP A 146 -2.76 -0.62 -2.00
C TRP A 146 -2.80 -2.13 -2.28
N ASP A 147 -1.74 -2.86 -1.95
CA ASP A 147 -1.69 -4.32 -2.13
C ASP A 147 -2.65 -5.01 -1.15
N ILE A 148 -2.62 -4.61 0.12
CA ILE A 148 -3.54 -5.10 1.15
C ILE A 148 -4.98 -4.60 0.95
N LEU A 149 -5.19 -3.41 0.37
CA LEU A 149 -6.52 -2.94 -0.01
C LEU A 149 -7.09 -3.75 -1.17
N LEU A 150 -6.25 -4.17 -2.14
CA LEU A 150 -6.70 -4.99 -3.26
C LEU A 150 -7.15 -6.37 -2.81
N THR A 151 -6.38 -7.02 -1.92
CA THR A 151 -6.76 -8.33 -1.35
C THR A 151 -8.06 -8.21 -0.54
N GLU A 152 -8.18 -7.19 0.32
CA GLU A 152 -9.40 -6.92 1.09
C GLU A 152 -10.60 -6.64 0.18
N THR A 153 -10.42 -5.85 -0.88
CA THR A 153 -11.47 -5.54 -1.86
C THR A 153 -11.91 -6.78 -2.62
N LEU A 154 -10.98 -7.60 -3.11
CA LEU A 154 -11.30 -8.85 -3.82
C LEU A 154 -12.06 -9.83 -2.91
N LEU A 155 -11.64 -10.00 -1.66
CA LEU A 155 -12.32 -10.88 -0.71
C LEU A 155 -13.74 -10.38 -0.37
N LEU A 156 -13.89 -9.10 -0.02
CA LEU A 156 -15.20 -8.53 0.34
C LEU A 156 -16.14 -8.44 -0.88
N SER A 157 -15.59 -8.31 -2.09
CA SER A 157 -16.37 -8.29 -3.33
C SER A 157 -17.17 -9.57 -3.57
N LEU A 158 -16.77 -10.70 -2.98
CA LEU A 158 -17.47 -11.98 -3.15
C LEU A 158 -18.92 -11.92 -2.66
N PHE A 159 -19.24 -11.04 -1.72
CA PHE A 159 -20.60 -10.82 -1.22
C PHE A 159 -21.44 -9.91 -2.12
N PHE A 160 -20.80 -9.20 -3.07
CA PHE A 160 -21.43 -8.27 -3.99
C PHE A 160 -21.49 -8.83 -5.42
N LEU A 161 -20.47 -9.57 -5.87
CA LEU A 161 -20.39 -10.11 -7.22
C LEU A 161 -21.40 -11.25 -7.45
N PRO A 162 -21.99 -11.35 -8.66
CA PRO A 162 -22.96 -12.39 -8.95
C PRO A 162 -22.31 -13.73 -9.29
N ILE A 163 -22.99 -14.81 -8.91
CA ILE A 163 -22.69 -16.17 -9.35
C ILE A 163 -23.44 -16.41 -10.67
N THR A 164 -22.79 -16.12 -11.79
CA THR A 164 -23.34 -16.28 -13.15
C THR A 164 -22.20 -16.59 -14.14
N ARG A 165 -22.52 -17.19 -15.30
CA ARG A 165 -21.54 -17.40 -16.38
C ARG A 165 -21.09 -16.08 -17.01
N PHE A 166 -22.03 -15.20 -17.30
CA PHE A 166 -21.78 -13.88 -17.87
C PHE A 166 -22.67 -12.84 -17.19
N HIS A 167 -22.06 -11.74 -16.73
CA HIS A 167 -22.77 -10.63 -16.11
C HIS A 167 -23.11 -9.55 -17.15
N HIS A 168 -24.31 -9.62 -17.72
CA HIS A 168 -24.80 -8.66 -18.71
C HIS A 168 -25.55 -7.50 -18.04
N LEU A 169 -25.32 -6.28 -18.52
CA LEU A 169 -25.97 -5.08 -17.99
C LEU A 169 -27.50 -5.12 -18.12
N LEU A 170 -28.00 -5.61 -19.25
CA LEU A 170 -29.43 -5.64 -19.58
C LEU A 170 -30.18 -6.87 -19.01
N LYS A 171 -29.52 -7.72 -18.24
CA LYS A 171 -30.13 -8.86 -17.55
C LYS A 171 -29.97 -8.65 -16.04
N PRO A 172 -30.82 -7.81 -15.42
CA PRO A 172 -30.63 -7.38 -14.05
C PRO A 172 -30.65 -8.57 -13.08
N LEU A 173 -29.68 -8.59 -12.17
CA LEU A 173 -29.51 -9.64 -11.16
C LEU A 173 -29.83 -9.08 -9.77
N ARG A 174 -30.10 -9.96 -8.81
CA ARG A 174 -30.33 -9.53 -7.42
C ARG A 174 -29.05 -8.90 -6.87
N VAL A 175 -29.12 -7.62 -6.50
CA VAL A 175 -28.01 -6.92 -5.86
C VAL A 175 -28.03 -7.22 -4.36
N SER A 176 -26.88 -7.66 -3.84
CA SER A 176 -26.70 -7.88 -2.40
C SER A 176 -26.49 -6.55 -1.68
N ASN A 177 -27.51 -6.08 -0.94
CA ASN A 177 -27.37 -4.88 -0.10
C ASN A 177 -26.26 -5.04 0.95
N PHE A 178 -26.09 -6.25 1.49
CA PHE A 178 -25.03 -6.56 2.43
C PHE A 178 -23.64 -6.39 1.79
N GLY A 179 -23.39 -7.05 0.65
CA GLY A 179 -22.12 -6.92 -0.07
C GLY A 179 -21.84 -5.49 -0.50
N ARG A 180 -22.88 -4.75 -0.93
CA ARG A 180 -22.77 -3.32 -1.26
C ARG A 180 -22.32 -2.51 -0.04
N LEU A 181 -22.95 -2.71 1.12
CA LEU A 181 -22.61 -2.01 2.36
C LEU A 181 -21.25 -2.41 2.92
N LEU A 182 -20.79 -3.64 2.72
CA LEU A 182 -19.42 -4.04 3.07
C LEU A 182 -18.38 -3.25 2.27
N LEU A 183 -18.55 -3.13 0.96
CA LEU A 183 -17.63 -2.36 0.10
C LEU A 183 -17.66 -0.86 0.43
N VAL A 184 -18.86 -0.31 0.70
CA VAL A 184 -19.00 1.08 1.18
C VAL A 184 -18.36 1.24 2.57
N GLY A 185 -18.48 0.23 3.43
CA GLY A 185 -17.83 0.15 4.73
C GLY A 185 -16.31 0.17 4.61
N LEU A 186 -15.74 -0.58 3.66
CA LEU A 186 -14.30 -0.56 3.39
C LEU A 186 -13.82 0.81 2.90
N LEU A 187 -14.57 1.47 2.01
CA LEU A 187 -14.26 2.84 1.59
C LEU A 187 -14.30 3.82 2.77
N ALA A 188 -15.35 3.73 3.61
CA ALA A 188 -15.48 4.58 4.78
C ALA A 188 -14.33 4.35 5.78
N LYS A 189 -13.98 3.09 6.05
CA LYS A 189 -12.83 2.69 6.87
C LYS A 189 -11.54 3.29 6.34
N LEU A 190 -11.24 3.10 5.05
CA LEU A 190 -10.05 3.64 4.39
C LEU A 190 -9.93 5.16 4.58
N MET A 191 -11.03 5.89 4.37
CA MET A 191 -11.06 7.36 4.49
C MET A 191 -10.90 7.82 5.94
N LEU A 192 -11.67 7.23 6.87
CA LEU A 192 -11.64 7.61 8.29
C LEU A 192 -10.29 7.33 8.93
N GLU A 193 -9.72 6.13 8.72
CA GLU A 193 -8.39 5.80 9.24
C GLU A 193 -7.32 6.72 8.63
N SER A 194 -7.38 7.00 7.33
CA SER A 194 -6.45 7.91 6.67
C SER A 194 -6.54 9.36 7.18
N GLY A 195 -7.74 9.83 7.54
CA GLY A 195 -7.94 11.16 8.11
C GLY A 195 -7.55 11.25 9.59
N LEU A 196 -7.93 10.25 10.39
CA LEU A 196 -7.76 10.25 11.84
C LEU A 196 -6.28 10.30 12.24
N VAL A 197 -5.46 9.48 11.60
CA VAL A 197 -4.02 9.36 11.90
C VAL A 197 -3.27 10.68 11.74
N LYS A 198 -3.73 11.57 10.85
CA LYS A 198 -3.14 12.89 10.64
C LYS A 198 -3.21 13.76 11.90
N PHE A 199 -4.22 13.54 12.74
CA PHE A 199 -4.39 14.28 13.99
C PHE A 199 -3.79 13.57 15.20
N THR A 200 -3.49 12.27 15.14
CA THR A 200 -3.10 11.50 16.33
C THR A 200 -1.64 11.06 16.35
N TYR A 201 -0.96 11.09 15.20
CA TYR A 201 0.46 10.80 15.08
C TYR A 201 1.29 12.08 15.03
N PHE A 202 2.36 12.12 15.82
CA PHE A 202 3.28 13.26 15.95
C PHE A 202 4.69 12.87 15.52
N ALA A 203 5.47 13.83 15.03
CA ALA A 203 6.89 13.62 14.74
C ALA A 203 7.70 13.38 16.05
N GLY A 204 8.95 12.96 15.91
CA GLY A 204 9.82 12.64 17.06
C GLY A 204 10.09 13.84 17.98
N ASP A 205 9.99 15.06 17.44
CA ASP A 205 10.08 16.32 18.18
C ASP A 205 8.73 16.77 18.80
N GLY A 206 7.66 16.00 18.59
CA GLY A 206 6.31 16.30 19.07
C GLY A 206 5.50 17.23 18.15
N SER A 207 6.04 17.65 17.00
CA SER A 207 5.31 18.50 16.04
C SER A 207 4.25 17.73 15.24
N ASN A 208 3.25 18.45 14.69
CA ASN A 208 2.23 17.87 13.81
C ASN A 208 1.84 18.85 12.69
N THR A 209 2.49 18.69 11.53
CA THR A 209 2.28 19.52 10.35
C THR A 209 0.88 19.44 9.75
N TRP A 210 0.14 18.35 10.01
CA TRP A 210 -1.27 18.24 9.61
C TRP A 210 -2.14 19.18 10.45
N ARG A 211 -1.99 19.14 11.78
CA ARG A 211 -2.70 20.04 12.69
C ARG A 211 -2.36 21.51 12.43
N ASP A 212 -1.11 21.78 12.07
CA ASP A 212 -0.62 23.13 11.80
C ASP A 212 -0.95 23.63 10.37
N LEU A 213 -1.59 22.81 9.54
CA LEU A 213 -1.94 23.09 8.15
C LEU A 213 -0.72 23.41 7.24
N THR A 214 0.43 22.82 7.55
CA THR A 214 1.70 23.01 6.81
C THR A 214 2.15 21.75 6.06
N ALA A 215 1.42 20.64 6.17
CA ALA A 215 1.83 19.36 5.56
C ALA A 215 2.08 19.45 4.04
N LEU A 216 1.27 20.22 3.30
CA LEU A 216 1.44 20.39 1.85
C LEU A 216 2.63 21.28 1.44
N ASN A 217 3.23 22.02 2.38
CA ASN A 217 4.50 22.70 2.15
C ASN A 217 5.63 21.71 1.86
N PHE A 218 5.45 20.44 2.26
CA PHE A 218 6.46 19.38 2.11
C PHE A 218 6.03 18.32 1.11
N HIS A 219 4.77 17.86 1.22
CA HIS A 219 4.25 16.68 0.52
C HIS A 219 4.64 16.56 -0.95
N TYR A 220 4.49 17.63 -1.73
CA TYR A 220 4.67 17.57 -3.18
C TYR A 220 6.09 17.23 -3.63
N TRP A 221 7.11 17.63 -2.85
CA TRP A 221 8.50 17.31 -3.15
C TRP A 221 9.02 16.14 -2.31
N THR A 222 8.47 15.89 -1.12
CA THR A 222 8.90 14.76 -0.26
C THR A 222 8.20 13.44 -0.56
N GLN A 223 7.14 13.42 -1.37
CA GLN A 223 6.43 12.19 -1.76
C GLN A 223 7.33 11.17 -2.47
N PRO A 224 7.08 9.85 -2.40
CA PRO A 224 8.00 8.83 -2.93
C PRO A 224 8.41 9.04 -4.39
N ILE A 225 7.43 9.19 -5.29
CA ILE A 225 7.67 9.38 -6.73
C ILE A 225 6.87 10.59 -7.22
N PRO A 226 7.43 11.82 -7.15
CA PRO A 226 6.80 13.00 -7.72
C PRO A 226 6.83 12.94 -9.25
N HIS A 227 5.85 13.57 -9.89
CA HIS A 227 5.72 13.62 -11.35
C HIS A 227 5.84 15.05 -11.88
N SER A 228 5.73 15.23 -13.20
CA SER A 228 6.01 16.51 -13.88
C SER A 228 5.17 17.71 -13.40
N TRP A 229 3.96 17.50 -12.87
CA TRP A 229 3.14 18.59 -12.32
C TRP A 229 3.44 18.92 -10.85
N SER A 230 4.16 18.07 -10.12
CA SER A 230 4.38 18.24 -8.68
C SER A 230 5.12 19.55 -8.35
N PRO A 231 6.17 19.98 -9.09
CA PRO A 231 6.80 21.29 -8.86
C PRO A 231 5.86 22.46 -9.11
N TRP A 232 5.02 22.38 -10.14
CA TRP A 232 4.05 23.43 -10.44
C TRP A 232 2.98 23.54 -9.34
N ILE A 233 2.44 22.43 -8.86
CA ILE A 233 1.48 22.42 -7.76
C ILE A 233 2.13 22.95 -6.47
N HIS A 234 3.37 22.54 -6.19
CA HIS A 234 4.13 23.05 -5.05
C HIS A 234 4.36 24.57 -5.12
N SER A 235 4.45 25.13 -6.32
CA SER A 235 4.64 26.58 -6.52
C SER A 235 3.36 27.41 -6.32
N LEU A 236 2.20 26.77 -6.13
CA LEU A 236 0.94 27.50 -5.90
C LEU A 236 0.99 28.25 -4.56
N PRO A 237 0.21 29.34 -4.41
CA PRO A 237 0.22 30.12 -3.18
C PRO A 237 -0.30 29.32 -1.97
N SER A 238 0.24 29.58 -0.77
CA SER A 238 -0.08 28.82 0.45
C SER A 238 -1.56 28.81 0.87
N TRP A 239 -2.39 29.75 0.39
CA TRP A 239 -3.84 29.69 0.63
C TRP A 239 -4.48 28.49 -0.07
N PHE A 240 -3.93 28.06 -1.22
CA PHE A 240 -4.39 26.90 -1.97
C PHE A 240 -4.15 25.60 -1.18
N ASP A 241 -2.99 25.49 -0.54
CA ASP A 241 -2.65 24.36 0.33
C ASP A 241 -3.62 24.24 1.51
N ARG A 242 -3.93 25.36 2.17
CA ARG A 242 -4.89 25.37 3.29
C ARG A 242 -6.28 24.93 2.84
N ILE A 243 -6.77 25.42 1.70
CA ILE A 243 -8.06 24.98 1.13
C ILE A 243 -8.03 23.49 0.81
N SER A 244 -6.95 23.01 0.20
CA SER A 244 -6.76 21.60 -0.14
C SER A 244 -6.78 20.71 1.10
N LEU A 245 -6.13 21.13 2.19
CA LEU A 245 -6.14 20.43 3.46
C LEU A 245 -7.53 20.40 4.10
N TYR A 246 -8.24 21.54 4.17
CA TYR A 246 -9.61 21.55 4.71
C TYR A 246 -10.56 20.67 3.90
N TRP A 247 -10.45 20.71 2.57
CA TRP A 247 -11.22 19.84 1.69
C TRP A 247 -10.90 18.37 1.95
N MET A 248 -9.62 18.00 2.00
CA MET A 248 -9.19 16.64 2.33
C MET A 248 -9.76 16.19 3.69
N TYR A 249 -9.66 17.00 4.75
CA TYR A 249 -10.23 16.64 6.05
C TYR A 249 -11.75 16.45 6.00
N ALA A 250 -12.48 17.30 5.27
CA ALA A 250 -13.91 17.11 5.10
C ALA A 250 -14.22 15.78 4.40
N VAL A 251 -13.48 15.44 3.34
CA VAL A 251 -13.68 14.21 2.57
C VAL A 251 -13.27 12.96 3.35
N GLU A 252 -12.21 13.02 4.14
CA GLU A 252 -11.67 11.89 4.91
C GLU A 252 -12.41 11.65 6.23
N LEU A 253 -12.92 12.69 6.89
CA LEU A 253 -13.52 12.58 8.24
C LEU A 253 -15.04 12.77 8.26
N LEU A 254 -15.59 13.69 7.46
CA LEU A 254 -17.02 14.01 7.51
C LEU A 254 -17.82 13.24 6.45
N LEU A 255 -17.38 13.28 5.19
CA LEU A 255 -18.09 12.64 4.08
C LEU A 255 -18.22 11.12 4.16
N PRO A 256 -17.38 10.33 4.89
CA PRO A 256 -17.63 8.90 5.06
C PRO A 256 -19.00 8.59 5.69
N ILE A 257 -19.49 9.46 6.58
CA ILE A 257 -20.83 9.33 7.18
C ILE A 257 -21.91 9.44 6.09
N PHE A 258 -21.69 10.33 5.10
CA PHE A 258 -22.67 10.60 4.05
C PHE A 258 -22.85 9.41 3.11
N LEU A 259 -21.85 8.53 3.00
CA LEU A 259 -21.87 7.34 2.15
C LEU A 259 -23.01 6.36 2.52
N PHE A 260 -23.43 6.38 3.80
CA PHE A 260 -24.50 5.54 4.33
C PHE A 260 -25.89 6.18 4.28
N LEU A 261 -25.96 7.50 4.00
CA LEU A 261 -27.22 8.24 3.92
C LEU A 261 -27.91 8.03 2.56
N PRO A 262 -29.21 8.29 2.42
CA PRO A 262 -29.93 8.13 1.16
C PRO A 262 -29.85 9.37 0.25
N GLY A 263 -30.17 9.15 -1.03
CA GLY A 263 -30.46 10.22 -1.99
C GLY A 263 -29.31 11.18 -2.25
N LYS A 264 -29.60 12.48 -2.28
CA LYS A 264 -28.64 13.54 -2.65
C LYS A 264 -27.45 13.62 -1.69
N ILE A 265 -27.62 13.29 -0.41
CA ILE A 265 -26.54 13.37 0.58
C ILE A 265 -25.45 12.34 0.29
N ARG A 266 -25.83 11.10 -0.09
CA ARG A 266 -24.85 10.10 -0.58
C ARG A 266 -24.07 10.59 -1.77
N ARG A 267 -24.75 11.25 -2.72
CA ARG A 267 -24.13 11.74 -3.96
C ARG A 267 -23.11 12.84 -3.68
N VAL A 268 -23.32 13.66 -2.66
CA VAL A 268 -22.31 14.62 -2.17
C VAL A 268 -21.08 13.87 -1.64
N GLY A 269 -21.29 12.86 -0.79
CA GLY A 269 -20.19 12.02 -0.30
C GLY A 269 -19.39 11.37 -1.44
N LEU A 270 -20.09 10.72 -2.38
CA LEU A 270 -19.51 10.11 -3.58
C LEU A 270 -18.71 11.11 -4.42
N PHE A 271 -19.28 12.27 -4.73
CA PHE A 271 -18.59 13.30 -5.51
C PHE A 271 -17.32 13.78 -4.80
N GLY A 272 -17.40 13.99 -3.48
CA GLY A 272 -16.24 14.38 -2.68
C GLY A 272 -15.10 13.35 -2.76
N GLN A 273 -15.44 12.06 -2.67
CA GLN A 273 -14.46 10.98 -2.82
C GLN A 273 -13.82 10.98 -4.21
N ILE A 274 -14.63 11.03 -5.29
CA ILE A 274 -14.12 11.03 -6.67
C ILE A 274 -13.20 12.23 -6.91
N LEU A 275 -13.62 13.43 -6.49
CA LEU A 275 -12.85 14.64 -6.67
C LEU A 275 -11.50 14.57 -5.92
N LEU A 276 -11.51 14.11 -4.66
CA LEU A 276 -10.27 13.93 -3.90
C LEU A 276 -9.31 12.95 -4.60
N GLN A 277 -9.80 11.79 -5.06
CA GLN A 277 -8.95 10.82 -5.77
C GLN A 277 -8.37 11.40 -7.06
N GLY A 278 -9.16 12.19 -7.82
CA GLY A 278 -8.68 12.87 -9.02
C GLY A 278 -7.57 13.87 -8.73
N ILE A 279 -7.69 14.67 -7.67
CA ILE A 279 -6.67 15.64 -7.25
C ILE A 279 -5.39 14.93 -6.79
N ILE A 280 -5.51 13.82 -6.06
CA ILE A 280 -4.35 13.02 -5.63
C ILE A 280 -3.61 12.45 -6.86
N MET A 281 -4.35 11.87 -7.82
CA MET A 281 -3.75 11.37 -9.08
C MET A 281 -3.07 12.46 -9.91
N ALA A 282 -3.54 13.71 -9.81
CA ALA A 282 -2.95 14.84 -10.53
C ALA A 282 -1.74 15.45 -9.81
N SER A 283 -1.42 15.04 -8.58
CA SER A 283 -0.36 15.64 -7.77
C SER A 283 0.82 14.72 -7.45
N GLY A 284 0.67 13.41 -7.66
CA GLY A 284 1.73 12.43 -7.47
C GLY A 284 1.47 11.10 -8.18
N ASN A 285 2.49 10.26 -8.24
CA ASN A 285 2.34 8.87 -8.67
C ASN A 285 2.00 7.98 -7.46
N TYR A 286 0.88 7.27 -7.51
CA TYR A 286 0.43 6.34 -6.47
C TYR A 286 0.03 4.96 -7.03
N GLY A 287 0.49 4.66 -8.24
CA GLY A 287 0.17 3.43 -8.99
C GLY A 287 -1.33 3.21 -9.10
N PHE A 288 -1.79 1.99 -8.82
CA PHE A 288 -3.20 1.63 -8.95
C PHE A 288 -4.07 1.98 -7.72
N PHE A 289 -3.51 2.61 -6.69
CA PHE A 289 -4.21 2.88 -5.43
C PHE A 289 -5.47 3.74 -5.63
N ASN A 290 -5.35 4.91 -6.24
CA ASN A 290 -6.49 5.81 -6.42
C ASN A 290 -7.54 5.21 -7.37
N LEU A 291 -7.13 4.42 -8.37
CA LEU A 291 -8.06 3.69 -9.24
C LEU A 291 -8.85 2.64 -8.45
N LEU A 292 -8.22 1.95 -7.51
CA LEU A 292 -8.88 1.01 -6.60
C LEU A 292 -9.87 1.74 -5.68
N THR A 293 -9.51 2.90 -5.14
CA THR A 293 -10.42 3.72 -4.32
C THR A 293 -11.60 4.26 -5.12
N LEU A 294 -11.38 4.67 -6.38
CA LEU A 294 -12.46 5.02 -7.32
C LEU A 294 -13.35 3.82 -7.64
N CYS A 295 -12.78 2.61 -7.74
CA CYS A 295 -13.56 1.38 -7.88
C CYS A 295 -14.49 1.15 -6.67
N LEU A 296 -14.00 1.40 -5.45
CA LEU A 296 -14.81 1.33 -4.22
C LEU A 296 -15.90 2.40 -4.13
N CYS A 297 -15.84 3.46 -4.95
CA CYS A 297 -16.91 4.45 -5.05
C CYS A 297 -18.09 3.96 -5.91
N ILE A 298 -17.88 3.00 -6.82
CA ILE A 298 -18.92 2.51 -7.75
C ILE A 298 -20.19 2.00 -7.03
N PRO A 299 -20.12 1.23 -5.92
CA PRO A 299 -21.30 0.77 -5.17
C PRO A 299 -22.20 1.88 -4.58
N LEU A 300 -21.79 3.15 -4.64
CA LEU A 300 -22.57 4.31 -4.24
C LEU A 300 -23.42 4.90 -5.37
N VAL A 301 -23.12 4.56 -6.63
CA VAL A 301 -23.81 5.05 -7.82
C VAL A 301 -25.15 4.35 -7.94
N ASP A 302 -26.24 5.08 -7.73
CA ASP A 302 -27.59 4.58 -7.98
C ASP A 302 -28.02 4.79 -9.43
N ASP A 303 -28.93 3.95 -9.92
CA ASP A 303 -29.36 3.97 -11.33
C ASP A 303 -30.11 5.27 -11.71
N GLN A 304 -30.53 6.11 -10.75
CA GLN A 304 -31.14 7.42 -11.01
C GLN A 304 -30.09 8.51 -11.29
N MET A 305 -28.80 8.21 -11.13
CA MET A 305 -27.70 9.09 -11.56
C MET A 305 -27.38 8.94 -13.06
N LEU A 306 -27.96 7.92 -13.71
CA LEU A 306 -27.73 7.62 -15.12
C LEU A 306 -28.74 8.37 -16.01
N PRO A 307 -28.41 8.60 -17.29
CA PRO A 307 -29.38 9.12 -18.24
C PRO A 307 -30.65 8.25 -18.31
N ASP A 308 -31.82 8.88 -18.45
CA ASP A 308 -33.14 8.20 -18.42
C ASP A 308 -33.23 7.00 -19.37
N ARG A 309 -32.62 7.10 -20.56
CA ARG A 309 -32.58 6.02 -21.55
C ARG A 309 -31.95 4.73 -21.01
N LEU A 310 -30.94 4.85 -20.16
CA LEU A 310 -30.26 3.71 -19.55
C LEU A 310 -30.98 3.28 -18.28
N SER A 311 -31.38 4.24 -17.43
CA SER A 311 -32.10 3.97 -16.19
C SER A 311 -33.38 3.17 -16.43
N ASN A 312 -34.20 3.58 -17.41
CA ASN A 312 -35.46 2.92 -17.78
C ASN A 312 -35.28 1.47 -18.26
N ARG A 313 -34.10 1.13 -18.82
CA ARG A 313 -33.77 -0.24 -19.26
C ARG A 313 -33.28 -1.14 -18.12
N LEU A 314 -32.83 -0.54 -17.03
CA LEU A 314 -32.33 -1.23 -15.83
C LEU A 314 -33.42 -1.43 -14.79
N THR A 315 -34.40 -0.53 -14.75
CA THR A 315 -35.59 -0.60 -13.90
C THR A 315 -36.63 -1.58 -14.47
N THR A 316 -36.28 -2.86 -14.50
CA THR A 316 -37.28 -3.93 -14.66
C THR A 316 -37.68 -4.40 -13.26
N PRO A 317 -38.99 -4.51 -12.93
CA PRO A 317 -39.43 -5.00 -11.63
C PRO A 317 -38.84 -6.38 -11.38
N GLN A 318 -37.97 -6.52 -10.37
CA GLN A 318 -37.54 -7.84 -9.92
C GLN A 318 -38.76 -8.55 -9.35
N LYS A 319 -39.13 -9.70 -9.91
CA LYS A 319 -39.98 -10.65 -9.19
C LYS A 319 -39.28 -10.95 -7.87
N GLU A 320 -39.94 -10.68 -6.75
CA GLU A 320 -39.49 -11.11 -5.43
C GLU A 320 -39.46 -12.64 -5.43
N LEU A 321 -38.28 -13.20 -5.72
CA LEU A 321 -38.01 -14.60 -5.45
C LEU A 321 -37.92 -14.71 -3.93
N HIS A 322 -38.97 -15.26 -3.30
CA HIS A 322 -38.96 -15.67 -1.90
C HIS A 322 -37.83 -16.68 -1.68
N SER A 323 -36.63 -16.21 -1.37
CA SER A 323 -35.55 -17.09 -0.92
C SER A 323 -35.81 -17.43 0.54
N GLY A 324 -36.11 -18.69 0.84
CA GLY A 324 -36.18 -19.18 2.22
C GLY A 324 -34.92 -18.81 3.02
N LYS A 325 -35.07 -18.68 4.35
CA LYS A 325 -33.95 -18.38 5.25
C LYS A 325 -32.90 -19.49 5.12
N SER A 326 -31.77 -19.18 4.49
CA SER A 326 -30.62 -20.07 4.45
C SER A 326 -29.73 -19.74 5.65
N TYR A 327 -29.88 -20.50 6.73
CA TYR A 327 -29.07 -20.38 7.94
C TYR A 327 -27.54 -20.31 7.68
N PRO A 328 -26.91 -21.14 6.81
CA PRO A 328 -25.47 -21.02 6.57
C PRO A 328 -25.07 -19.68 5.94
N LYS A 329 -25.90 -19.11 5.05
CA LYS A 329 -25.66 -17.78 4.49
C LYS A 329 -25.78 -16.69 5.55
N ILE A 330 -26.75 -16.81 6.46
CA ILE A 330 -26.94 -15.87 7.57
C ILE A 330 -25.73 -15.93 8.52
N CYS A 331 -25.27 -17.13 8.88
CA CYS A 331 -24.08 -17.31 9.72
C CYS A 331 -22.82 -16.72 9.08
N LEU A 332 -22.62 -16.93 7.78
CA LEU A 332 -21.47 -16.36 7.06
C LEU A 332 -21.53 -14.82 7.03
N ILE A 333 -22.70 -14.25 6.72
CA ILE A 333 -22.91 -12.79 6.76
C ILE A 333 -22.63 -12.23 8.16
N ALA A 334 -23.15 -12.88 9.20
CA ALA A 334 -22.95 -12.47 10.59
C ALA A 334 -21.47 -12.55 10.98
N LEU A 335 -20.78 -13.64 10.63
CA LEU A 335 -19.35 -13.82 10.90
C LEU A 335 -18.50 -12.75 10.18
N THR A 336 -18.71 -12.54 8.88
CA THR A 336 -17.96 -11.52 8.13
C THR A 336 -18.24 -10.12 8.66
N SER A 337 -19.50 -9.81 8.99
CA SER A 337 -19.87 -8.51 9.60
C SER A 337 -19.16 -8.33 10.93
N PHE A 338 -19.17 -9.36 11.77
CA PHE A 338 -18.49 -9.35 13.05
C PHE A 338 -17.00 -9.12 12.85
N LEU A 339 -16.31 -9.93 12.05
CA LEU A 339 -14.87 -9.78 11.80
C LEU A 339 -14.51 -8.41 11.22
N PHE A 340 -15.28 -7.91 10.24
CA PHE A 340 -15.04 -6.62 9.62
C PHE A 340 -15.23 -5.47 10.61
N ALA A 341 -16.39 -5.39 11.28
CA ALA A 341 -16.68 -4.34 12.25
C ALA A 341 -15.70 -4.39 13.43
N PHE A 342 -15.38 -5.61 13.88
CA PHE A 342 -14.51 -5.87 15.01
C PHE A 342 -13.07 -5.38 14.74
N THR A 343 -12.47 -5.82 13.63
CA THR A 343 -11.11 -5.41 13.25
C THR A 343 -11.03 -3.91 12.95
N THR A 344 -12.04 -3.36 12.28
CA THR A 344 -12.15 -1.92 12.03
C THR A 344 -12.18 -1.12 13.34
N LEU A 345 -12.96 -1.56 14.33
CA LEU A 345 -12.99 -0.89 15.63
C LEU A 345 -11.62 -0.97 16.33
N GLY A 346 -10.95 -2.12 16.28
CA GLY A 346 -9.61 -2.28 16.84
C GLY A 346 -8.58 -1.34 16.20
N HIS A 347 -8.60 -1.20 14.87
CA HIS A 347 -7.74 -0.27 14.14
C HIS A 347 -8.06 1.18 14.47
N LEU A 348 -9.34 1.57 14.46
CA LEU A 348 -9.75 2.92 14.84
C LEU A 348 -9.35 3.27 16.26
N VAL A 349 -9.49 2.36 17.23
CA VAL A 349 -9.03 2.59 18.62
C VAL A 349 -7.52 2.83 18.67
N ASN A 350 -6.74 2.04 17.93
CA ASN A 350 -5.29 2.23 17.84
C ASN A 350 -4.93 3.56 17.14
N ASP A 351 -5.66 3.94 16.09
CA ASP A 351 -5.44 5.18 15.37
C ASP A 351 -5.88 6.40 16.22
N PHE A 352 -6.93 6.29 17.04
CA PHE A 352 -7.31 7.32 18.02
C PHE A 352 -6.23 7.52 19.09
N ARG A 353 -5.61 6.43 19.56
CA ARG A 353 -4.49 6.48 20.49
C ARG A 353 -3.27 7.17 19.86
N GLY A 354 -3.04 6.94 18.57
CA GLY A 354 -1.87 7.47 17.87
C GLY A 354 -0.56 6.86 18.35
N ASN A 355 0.50 7.67 18.33
CA ASN A 355 1.83 7.29 18.86
C ASN A 355 2.14 7.88 20.24
N GLN A 356 1.10 8.23 21.02
CA GLN A 356 1.29 8.68 22.40
C GLN A 356 1.78 7.54 23.32
N PRO A 357 2.61 7.84 24.34
CA PRO A 357 3.15 6.84 25.25
C PRO A 357 2.04 6.10 26.02
N VAL A 358 2.22 4.79 26.17
CA VAL A 358 1.21 3.82 26.68
C VAL A 358 0.66 4.21 28.06
N GLU A 359 1.48 4.84 28.91
CA GLU A 359 1.10 5.31 30.25
C GLU A 359 -0.07 6.29 30.26
N LYS A 360 -0.33 6.99 29.14
CA LYS A 360 -1.43 7.94 29.02
C LYS A 360 -2.75 7.32 28.54
N SER A 361 -2.79 6.03 28.22
CA SER A 361 -3.98 5.38 27.63
C SER A 361 -4.55 4.27 28.52
N SER A 362 -5.82 4.42 28.89
CA SER A 362 -6.53 3.49 29.78
C SER A 362 -7.16 2.27 29.08
N PHE A 363 -6.97 2.11 27.76
CA PHE A 363 -7.68 1.09 26.98
C PHE A 363 -6.72 0.09 26.32
N ALA A 364 -6.51 -1.05 26.98
CA ALA A 364 -5.85 -2.20 26.40
C ALA A 364 -6.88 -3.09 25.69
N LEU A 365 -6.58 -3.49 24.45
CA LEU A 365 -7.38 -4.46 23.71
C LEU A 365 -7.37 -5.81 24.45
N PRO A 366 -8.53 -6.45 24.70
CA PRO A 366 -8.57 -7.74 25.39
C PRO A 366 -7.74 -8.85 24.71
N ASN A 367 -7.17 -9.79 25.47
CA ASN A 367 -6.32 -10.86 24.91
C ASN A 367 -7.02 -11.80 23.91
N TRP A 368 -8.31 -12.09 24.12
CA TRP A 368 -9.09 -12.91 23.17
C TRP A 368 -9.20 -12.23 21.79
N LEU A 369 -9.09 -10.91 21.77
CA LEU A 369 -9.17 -10.08 20.59
C LEU A 369 -7.92 -10.17 19.72
N LEU A 370 -6.77 -10.12 20.38
CA LEU A 370 -5.47 -10.30 19.75
C LEU A 370 -5.40 -11.66 19.07
N ARG A 371 -5.97 -12.71 19.70
CA ARG A 371 -6.05 -14.06 19.12
C ARG A 371 -6.92 -14.12 17.86
N ILE A 372 -8.09 -13.45 17.84
CA ILE A 372 -8.93 -13.39 16.64
C ILE A 372 -8.19 -12.64 15.52
N HIS A 373 -7.53 -11.53 15.85
CA HIS A 373 -6.74 -10.77 14.88
C HIS A 373 -5.61 -11.62 14.28
N GLU A 374 -4.91 -12.40 15.09
CA GLU A 374 -3.87 -13.35 14.64
C GLU A 374 -4.43 -14.41 13.69
N GLN A 375 -5.59 -15.00 14.01
CA GLN A 375 -6.22 -16.02 13.18
C GLN A 375 -6.67 -15.48 11.82
N VAL A 376 -7.21 -14.26 11.81
CA VAL A 376 -7.74 -13.61 10.61
C VAL A 376 -6.62 -13.01 9.75
N ARG A 377 -5.43 -12.79 10.33
CA ARG A 377 -4.25 -12.26 9.62
C ARG A 377 -3.89 -13.10 8.40
N ILE A 378 -4.17 -14.41 8.39
CA ILE A 378 -3.90 -15.31 7.25
C ILE A 378 -4.55 -14.82 5.94
N PHE A 379 -5.70 -14.15 6.02
CA PHE A 379 -6.39 -13.62 4.84
C PHE A 379 -5.78 -12.31 4.32
N ARG A 380 -4.94 -11.63 5.12
CA ARG A 380 -4.36 -10.31 4.80
C ARG A 380 -5.42 -9.31 4.27
N SER A 381 -6.63 -9.38 4.81
CA SER A 381 -7.84 -8.72 4.28
C SER A 381 -8.68 -8.03 5.37
N PHE A 382 -8.05 -7.69 6.50
CA PHE A 382 -8.67 -6.95 7.60
C PHE A 382 -7.64 -5.98 8.17
N ASN A 383 -7.17 -5.09 7.31
CA ASN A 383 -5.95 -4.32 7.54
C ASN A 383 -6.25 -2.93 8.12
N SER A 384 -5.22 -2.24 8.57
CA SER A 384 -5.30 -0.81 8.89
C SER A 384 -4.76 0.03 7.73
N TYR A 385 -5.28 1.25 7.64
CA TYR A 385 -4.90 2.24 6.66
C TYR A 385 -4.41 3.51 7.37
N GLY A 386 -3.55 4.28 6.72
CA GLY A 386 -2.98 5.47 7.33
C GLY A 386 -1.78 5.94 6.56
N LEU A 387 -2.03 6.44 5.35
CA LEU A 387 -1.00 7.00 4.50
C LEU A 387 -0.51 8.32 5.09
N PHE A 388 0.82 8.51 5.10
CA PHE A 388 1.46 9.74 5.54
C PHE A 388 1.04 10.20 6.96
N ARG A 389 0.94 9.26 7.93
CA ARG A 389 0.55 9.55 9.33
C ARG A 389 1.35 10.71 9.92
N VAL A 390 2.66 10.68 9.71
CA VAL A 390 3.59 11.79 9.98
C VAL A 390 4.15 12.22 8.63
N MET A 391 4.03 13.51 8.30
CA MET A 391 4.54 14.05 7.05
C MET A 391 6.07 14.07 7.08
N THR A 392 6.70 13.63 5.99
CA THR A 392 8.13 13.79 5.78
C THR A 392 8.43 15.25 5.43
N THR A 393 9.32 15.88 6.19
CA THR A 393 9.74 17.28 6.01
C THR A 393 11.10 17.41 5.31
N THR A 394 11.80 16.29 5.16
CA THR A 394 13.04 16.12 4.38
C THR A 394 12.79 15.09 3.26
N ARG A 395 13.65 15.14 2.23
CA ARG A 395 13.71 14.10 1.19
C ARG A 395 15.16 13.60 1.07
N PRO A 396 15.59 12.70 1.96
CA PRO A 396 16.88 12.04 1.82
C PRO A 396 16.83 11.05 0.64
N GLU A 397 17.65 11.29 -0.37
CA GLU A 397 17.83 10.43 -1.54
C GLU A 397 19.18 9.73 -1.49
N ILE A 398 19.13 8.41 -1.68
CA ILE A 398 20.33 7.59 -1.80
C ILE A 398 20.87 7.70 -3.22
N ILE A 399 22.14 8.04 -3.32
CA ILE A 399 22.96 8.03 -4.53
C ILE A 399 23.91 6.85 -4.45
N ILE A 400 23.85 5.97 -5.45
CA ILE A 400 24.72 4.79 -5.57
C ILE A 400 25.62 5.01 -6.77
N GLU A 401 26.92 4.82 -6.56
CA GLU A 401 27.92 4.96 -7.61
C GLU A 401 28.81 3.73 -7.69
N GLY A 402 29.14 3.30 -8.90
CA GLY A 402 30.05 2.21 -9.18
C GLY A 402 31.34 2.70 -9.82
N ARG A 403 32.44 2.01 -9.55
CA ARG A 403 33.76 2.32 -10.09
C ARG A 403 34.65 1.07 -10.15
N LYS A 404 35.52 0.97 -11.16
CA LYS A 404 36.67 0.03 -11.18
C LYS A 404 37.92 0.64 -10.53
N GLU A 405 38.88 -0.21 -10.18
CA GLU A 405 40.21 0.27 -9.78
C GLU A 405 40.79 1.24 -10.81
N GLY A 406 41.34 2.38 -10.34
CA GLY A 406 41.89 3.43 -11.19
C GLY A 406 40.91 4.30 -11.99
N GLU A 407 39.61 3.98 -12.03
CA GLU A 407 38.61 4.72 -12.82
C GLU A 407 37.85 5.80 -12.02
N THR A 408 36.99 6.56 -12.69
CA THR A 408 36.11 7.56 -12.06
C THR A 408 34.79 6.95 -11.57
N TRP A 409 34.20 7.55 -10.54
CA TRP A 409 32.86 7.19 -10.08
C TRP A 409 31.80 7.49 -11.13
N GLN A 410 30.90 6.53 -11.37
CA GLN A 410 29.72 6.70 -12.20
C GLN A 410 28.47 6.42 -11.37
N THR A 411 27.38 7.15 -11.60
CA THR A 411 26.14 7.02 -10.82
C THR A 411 25.16 6.03 -11.46
N TYR A 412 24.62 5.11 -10.67
CA TYR A 412 23.46 4.31 -11.06
C TYR A 412 22.21 5.20 -11.09
N GLN A 413 21.56 5.24 -12.24
CA GLN A 413 20.33 5.98 -12.51
C GLN A 413 19.14 5.06 -12.33
N PHE A 414 18.15 5.52 -11.56
CA PHE A 414 16.88 4.82 -11.40
C PHE A 414 15.85 5.35 -12.40
N ALA A 415 14.87 4.54 -12.76
CA ALA A 415 13.91 4.87 -13.81
C ALA A 415 12.93 5.97 -13.38
N TRP A 416 12.51 5.98 -12.11
CA TRP A 416 11.41 6.81 -11.62
C TRP A 416 11.79 7.70 -10.44
N LYS A 417 12.60 7.21 -9.49
CA LYS A 417 13.06 8.07 -8.39
C LYS A 417 14.09 9.11 -8.89
N PRO A 418 14.19 10.28 -8.24
CA PRO A 418 15.25 11.24 -8.53
C PRO A 418 16.64 10.67 -8.21
N SER A 419 17.57 10.73 -9.16
CA SER A 419 18.97 10.30 -9.02
C SER A 419 19.97 11.42 -9.33
N ARG A 420 19.54 12.55 -9.90
CA ARG A 420 20.38 13.70 -10.26
C ARG A 420 19.58 14.99 -10.37
N GLU A 421 20.26 16.14 -10.26
CA GLU A 421 19.66 17.49 -10.30
C GLU A 421 18.76 17.75 -11.50
N ASN A 422 19.19 17.30 -12.68
CA ASN A 422 18.51 17.55 -13.95
C ASN A 422 17.65 16.38 -14.42
N GLN A 423 17.33 15.42 -13.53
CA GLN A 423 16.45 14.32 -13.91
C GLN A 423 15.02 14.84 -14.10
N PRO A 424 14.43 14.66 -15.28
CA PRO A 424 13.03 14.99 -15.48
C PRO A 424 12.14 14.07 -14.62
N LEU A 425 11.00 14.61 -14.18
CA LEU A 425 9.98 13.85 -13.47
C LEU A 425 9.02 13.22 -14.47
N TYR A 426 8.64 11.97 -14.22
CA TYR A 426 7.79 11.22 -15.12
C TYR A 426 6.46 10.84 -14.48
N PHE A 427 5.45 10.65 -15.33
CA PHE A 427 4.19 10.06 -14.94
C PHE A 427 4.29 8.55 -15.08
N THR A 428 4.15 7.80 -13.97
CA THR A 428 4.23 6.32 -13.98
C THR A 428 2.90 5.69 -14.40
N GLY A 429 1.83 6.49 -14.49
CA GLY A 429 0.48 5.98 -14.65
C GLY A 429 0.11 5.05 -13.50
N PRO A 430 -0.63 3.97 -13.75
CA PRO A 430 -1.06 3.07 -12.70
C PRO A 430 -0.01 1.99 -12.36
N HIS A 431 1.16 2.04 -13.01
CA HIS A 431 2.30 1.22 -12.62
C HIS A 431 2.84 1.67 -11.26
N MET A 432 3.23 0.69 -10.44
CA MET A 432 3.89 0.87 -9.15
C MET A 432 5.35 0.42 -9.26
N PRO A 433 6.32 1.34 -9.42
CA PRO A 433 7.74 1.01 -9.46
C PRO A 433 8.26 0.66 -8.08
N ARG A 434 8.38 -0.63 -7.77
CA ARG A 434 8.54 -1.11 -6.39
C ARG A 434 9.95 -0.90 -5.85
N ILE A 435 10.98 -1.02 -6.70
CA ILE A 435 12.38 -0.77 -6.32
C ILE A 435 12.56 0.72 -6.02
N ASP A 436 12.20 1.61 -6.94
CA ASP A 436 12.27 3.07 -6.78
C ASP A 436 11.46 3.54 -5.56
N TRP A 437 10.26 2.99 -5.35
CA TRP A 437 9.46 3.33 -4.18
C TRP A 437 10.13 2.89 -2.88
N GLN A 438 10.75 1.70 -2.84
CA GLN A 438 11.42 1.25 -1.63
C GLN A 438 12.69 2.06 -1.31
N MET A 439 13.38 2.60 -2.32
CA MET A 439 14.50 3.50 -2.09
C MET A 439 14.12 4.75 -1.29
N TRP A 440 12.88 5.23 -1.39
CA TRP A 440 12.37 6.34 -0.56
C TRP A 440 12.33 5.97 0.93
N PHE A 441 11.83 4.78 1.26
CA PHE A 441 11.82 4.30 2.65
C PHE A 441 13.25 4.09 3.18
N GLU A 442 14.15 3.57 2.35
CA GLU A 442 15.53 3.38 2.75
C GLU A 442 16.29 4.68 2.95
N GLY A 443 16.02 5.71 2.14
CA GLY A 443 16.57 7.05 2.37
C GLY A 443 16.21 7.59 3.75
N LEU A 444 14.94 7.45 4.16
CA LEU A 444 14.48 7.84 5.50
C LEU A 444 15.13 6.99 6.60
N ASN A 445 15.26 5.68 6.41
CA ASN A 445 15.96 4.82 7.36
C ASN A 445 17.43 5.23 7.52
N PHE A 446 18.13 5.44 6.41
CA PHE A 446 19.54 5.81 6.41
C PHE A 446 19.75 7.19 7.05
N GLU A 447 18.90 8.18 6.78
CA GLU A 447 18.95 9.49 7.46
C GLU A 447 18.87 9.32 8.99
N ASN A 448 17.93 8.51 9.47
CA ASN A 448 17.79 8.21 10.90
C ASN A 448 19.03 7.52 11.46
N TYR A 449 19.59 6.54 10.74
CA TYR A 449 20.80 5.83 11.18
C TYR A 449 22.04 6.72 11.20
N ASN A 450 22.10 7.72 10.32
CA ASN A 450 23.20 8.68 10.22
C ASN A 450 23.26 9.63 11.43
N GLY A 451 22.14 9.85 12.11
CA GLY A 451 22.03 10.80 13.23
C GLY A 451 22.87 10.46 14.46
N HIS A 452 23.35 9.22 14.61
CA HIS A 452 24.21 8.81 15.73
C HIS A 452 25.47 8.07 15.24
N PRO A 453 26.70 8.43 15.70
CA PRO A 453 27.95 7.86 15.19
C PRO A 453 28.04 6.33 15.24
N PHE A 454 27.58 5.71 16.34
CA PHE A 454 27.59 4.24 16.45
C PHE A 454 26.61 3.57 15.49
N SER A 455 25.42 4.14 15.29
CA SER A 455 24.42 3.62 14.36
C SER A 455 24.92 3.73 12.93
N ARG A 456 25.50 4.88 12.57
CA ARG A 456 26.11 5.12 11.27
C ARG A 456 27.25 4.15 10.98
N PHE A 457 28.16 3.97 11.92
CA PHE A 457 29.26 3.01 11.80
C PHE A 457 28.73 1.59 11.56
N LEU A 458 27.80 1.12 12.40
CA LEU A 458 27.24 -0.23 12.27
C LEU A 458 26.47 -0.41 10.97
N TYR A 459 25.74 0.60 10.50
CA TYR A 459 25.02 0.53 9.24
C TYR A 459 25.99 0.43 8.05
N GLY A 460 27.11 1.17 8.07
CA GLY A 460 28.17 1.00 7.07
C GLY A 460 28.78 -0.41 7.07
N ARG A 461 29.05 -0.99 8.26
CA ARG A 461 29.52 -2.38 8.39
C ARG A 461 28.47 -3.37 7.89
N PHE A 462 27.20 -3.16 8.21
CA PHE A 462 26.09 -3.96 7.70
C PHE A 462 26.05 -3.96 6.17
N LEU A 463 26.10 -2.79 5.53
CA LEU A 463 26.11 -2.70 4.07
C LEU A 463 27.33 -3.39 3.44
N GLN A 464 28.53 -3.21 4.01
CA GLN A 464 29.73 -3.90 3.54
C GLN A 464 29.55 -5.43 3.54
N MET A 465 29.10 -5.99 4.67
CA MET A 465 28.87 -7.43 4.79
C MET A 465 27.76 -7.92 3.83
N LYS A 466 26.72 -7.12 3.61
CA LYS A 466 25.68 -7.46 2.63
C LYS A 466 26.20 -7.46 1.21
N VAL A 467 27.05 -6.50 0.81
CA VAL A 467 27.72 -6.47 -0.51
C VAL A 467 28.62 -7.69 -0.70
N GLU A 468 29.30 -8.14 0.36
CA GLU A 468 30.09 -9.37 0.38
C GLU A 468 29.26 -10.67 0.33
N GLY A 469 27.92 -10.57 0.28
CA GLY A 469 27.03 -11.72 0.22
C GLY A 469 26.83 -12.44 1.56
N LYS A 470 27.16 -11.82 2.69
CA LYS A 470 26.94 -12.43 4.01
C LYS A 470 25.44 -12.59 4.32
N GLU A 471 25.11 -13.75 4.86
CA GLU A 471 23.77 -14.07 5.37
C GLU A 471 23.47 -13.33 6.68
N ASN A 472 22.18 -13.26 7.04
CA ASN A 472 21.76 -12.56 8.25
C ASN A 472 22.30 -13.22 9.54
N SER A 473 22.58 -14.53 9.50
CA SER A 473 23.17 -15.28 10.63
C SER A 473 24.58 -14.79 11.00
N PHE A 474 25.33 -14.26 10.02
CA PHE A 474 26.69 -13.74 10.21
C PHE A 474 26.75 -12.60 11.22
N PHE A 475 25.68 -11.80 11.33
CA PHE A 475 25.65 -10.64 12.22
C PHE A 475 25.59 -11.01 13.72
N SER A 476 25.51 -12.29 14.06
CA SER A 476 25.74 -12.77 15.43
C SER A 476 27.22 -12.74 15.84
N ASN A 477 28.16 -12.68 14.88
CA ASN A 477 29.59 -12.60 15.16
C ASN A 477 30.04 -11.14 15.33
N LEU A 478 30.05 -10.66 16.57
CA LEU A 478 30.43 -9.28 16.89
C LEU A 478 31.86 -8.94 16.47
N ALA A 479 32.81 -9.88 16.57
CA ALA A 479 34.21 -9.61 16.31
C ALA A 479 34.44 -9.23 14.84
N ASP A 480 33.82 -9.97 13.93
CA ASP A 480 33.96 -9.73 12.48
C ASP A 480 33.19 -8.49 12.04
N VAL A 481 31.99 -8.28 12.59
CA VAL A 481 31.16 -7.12 12.24
C VAL A 481 31.78 -5.82 12.74
N LEU A 482 32.21 -5.77 14.00
CA LEU A 482 32.85 -4.58 14.56
C LEU A 482 34.26 -4.37 14.00
N GLY A 483 34.97 -5.45 13.68
CA GLY A 483 36.38 -5.40 13.36
C GLY A 483 37.24 -5.39 14.63
N GLN A 484 38.53 -5.69 14.45
CA GLN A 484 39.46 -5.96 15.55
C GLN A 484 39.57 -4.81 16.54
N LYS A 485 39.67 -3.56 16.06
CA LYS A 485 39.89 -2.38 16.90
C LYS A 485 38.69 -2.10 17.79
N GLU A 486 37.49 -2.00 17.22
CA GLU A 486 36.26 -1.72 17.94
C GLU A 486 35.87 -2.89 18.86
N PHE A 487 36.13 -4.14 18.45
CA PHE A 487 35.91 -5.31 19.29
C PHE A 487 36.86 -5.35 20.50
N GLN A 488 38.14 -5.03 20.32
CA GLN A 488 39.08 -4.90 21.44
C GLN A 488 38.69 -3.78 22.40
N ALA A 489 38.26 -2.62 21.87
CA ALA A 489 37.78 -1.52 22.68
C ALA A 489 36.54 -1.92 23.50
N LEU A 490 35.63 -2.70 22.90
CA LEU A 490 34.49 -3.28 23.61
C LEU A 490 34.96 -4.23 24.72
N GLN A 491 35.89 -5.14 24.45
CA GLN A 491 36.41 -6.08 25.46
C GLN A 491 37.10 -5.38 26.64
N GLN A 492 37.73 -4.23 26.40
CA GLN A 492 38.43 -3.44 27.43
C GLN A 492 37.50 -2.48 28.18
N ALA A 493 36.28 -2.25 27.69
CA ALA A 493 35.33 -1.34 28.33
C ALA A 493 34.82 -1.89 29.68
N PRO A 494 34.39 -1.04 30.62
CA PRO A 494 33.71 -1.46 31.84
C PRO A 494 32.48 -2.35 31.55
N PRO A 495 32.14 -3.33 32.41
CA PRO A 495 31.06 -4.29 32.17
C PRO A 495 29.70 -3.66 31.81
N GLU A 496 29.35 -2.53 32.43
CA GLU A 496 28.10 -1.82 32.14
C GLU A 496 28.09 -1.23 30.71
N ILE A 497 29.23 -0.69 30.26
CA ILE A 497 29.36 -0.16 28.89
C ILE A 497 29.30 -1.31 27.89
N GLN A 498 29.93 -2.45 28.20
CA GLN A 498 29.85 -3.64 27.34
C GLN A 498 28.41 -4.10 27.14
N LYS A 499 27.67 -4.24 28.24
CA LYS A 499 26.26 -4.66 28.22
C LYS A 499 25.40 -3.70 27.41
N GLN A 500 25.57 -2.38 27.61
CA GLN A 500 24.84 -1.37 26.86
C GLN A 500 25.19 -1.40 25.37
N ALA A 501 26.47 -1.50 25.01
CA ALA A 501 26.91 -1.55 23.63
C ALA A 501 26.39 -2.80 22.90
N ILE A 502 26.42 -3.97 23.55
CA ILE A 502 25.85 -5.21 23.00
C ILE A 502 24.33 -5.10 22.83
N SER A 503 23.64 -4.50 23.81
CA SER A 503 22.19 -4.27 23.69
C SER A 503 21.86 -3.34 22.51
N ASN A 504 22.57 -2.21 22.38
CA ASN A 504 22.42 -1.28 21.27
C ASN A 504 22.74 -1.94 19.93
N TYR A 505 23.82 -2.73 19.87
CA TYR A 505 24.20 -3.50 18.68
C TYR A 505 23.07 -4.44 18.25
N ASN A 506 22.55 -5.25 19.18
CA ASN A 506 21.48 -6.20 18.88
C ASN A 506 20.22 -5.48 18.38
N GLN A 507 19.83 -4.38 19.02
CA GLN A 507 18.65 -3.60 18.60
C GLN A 507 18.83 -2.99 17.19
N LEU A 508 19.98 -2.35 16.93
CA LEU A 508 20.28 -1.72 15.65
C LEU A 508 20.38 -2.77 14.54
N MET A 509 21.11 -3.86 14.78
CA MET A 509 21.31 -4.91 13.79
C MET A 509 19.99 -5.61 13.42
N GLN A 510 19.13 -5.89 14.41
CA GLN A 510 17.79 -6.38 14.13
C GLN A 510 16.96 -5.37 13.33
N THR A 511 17.12 -4.08 13.58
CA THR A 511 16.47 -3.02 12.79
C THR A 511 16.97 -3.03 11.34
N PHE A 512 18.27 -3.13 11.11
CA PHE A 512 18.88 -3.18 9.78
C PHE A 512 18.47 -4.44 9.00
N ILE A 513 18.51 -5.60 9.65
CA ILE A 513 18.08 -6.87 9.05
C ILE A 513 16.61 -6.79 8.61
N ASN A 514 15.74 -6.25 9.46
CA ASN A 514 14.31 -6.19 9.17
C ASN A 514 13.93 -5.14 8.12
N ARG A 515 14.65 -4.00 8.06
CA ARG A 515 14.26 -2.86 7.21
C ARG A 515 15.12 -2.68 5.96
N SER A 516 16.39 -3.02 6.04
CA SER A 516 17.43 -2.64 5.08
C SER A 516 18.11 -3.84 4.40
N SER A 517 17.75 -5.08 4.77
CA SER A 517 18.32 -6.29 4.15
C SER A 517 18.07 -6.37 2.65
N TRP A 518 16.91 -5.90 2.16
CA TRP A 518 16.62 -5.82 0.72
C TRP A 518 17.56 -4.84 0.00
N PHE A 519 17.93 -3.73 0.64
CA PHE A 519 18.85 -2.74 0.07
C PHE A 519 20.27 -3.29 0.03
N GLY A 520 20.68 -4.03 1.06
CA GLY A 520 21.91 -4.82 1.02
C GLY A 520 21.94 -5.82 -0.14
N SER A 521 20.83 -6.54 -0.40
CA SER A 521 20.70 -7.41 -1.58
C SER A 521 20.78 -6.63 -2.89
N LEU A 522 20.24 -5.41 -2.95
CA LEU A 522 20.34 -4.54 -4.14
C LEU A 522 21.80 -4.15 -4.42
N LEU A 523 22.54 -3.73 -3.39
CA LEU A 523 23.95 -3.39 -3.54
C LEU A 523 24.79 -4.62 -3.93
N HIS A 524 24.51 -5.78 -3.34
CA HIS A 524 25.15 -7.04 -3.74
C HIS A 524 24.83 -7.39 -5.21
N ALA A 525 23.58 -7.26 -5.65
CA ALA A 525 23.20 -7.50 -7.04
C ALA A 525 23.87 -6.52 -8.02
N MET A 526 24.06 -5.26 -7.62
CA MET A 526 24.84 -4.27 -8.39
C MET A 526 26.32 -4.64 -8.44
N GLY A 527 26.91 -5.07 -7.31
CA GLY A 527 28.29 -5.54 -7.22
C GLY A 527 28.55 -6.78 -8.06
N GLU A 528 27.56 -7.67 -8.17
CA GLU A 528 27.61 -8.88 -9.02
C GLU A 528 27.14 -8.64 -10.46
N ASN A 529 26.79 -7.41 -10.82
CA ASN A 529 26.30 -7.04 -12.16
C ASN A 529 25.11 -7.92 -12.64
N ARG A 530 24.16 -8.24 -11.75
CA ARG A 530 23.02 -9.10 -12.07
C ARG A 530 22.02 -8.39 -13.01
N SER A 531 21.94 -8.86 -14.25
CA SER A 531 21.10 -8.23 -15.30
C SER A 531 19.63 -8.13 -14.93
N CYS A 532 19.05 -9.18 -14.31
CA CYS A 532 17.62 -9.19 -13.96
C CYS A 532 17.21 -8.01 -13.04
N VAL A 533 18.12 -7.51 -12.21
CA VAL A 533 17.92 -6.35 -11.33
C VAL A 533 18.29 -5.06 -12.05
N LEU A 534 19.45 -5.02 -12.72
CA LEU A 534 19.96 -3.80 -13.36
C LEU A 534 19.07 -3.33 -14.52
N GLU A 535 18.43 -4.25 -15.25
CA GLU A 535 17.45 -3.94 -16.30
C GLU A 535 16.16 -3.30 -15.77
N LYS A 536 15.93 -3.27 -14.45
CA LYS A 536 14.81 -2.56 -13.82
C LYS A 536 15.17 -1.16 -13.34
N LEU A 537 16.44 -0.79 -13.45
CA LEU A 537 16.88 0.60 -13.26
C LEU A 537 16.61 1.41 -14.53
N SER A 538 17.25 2.57 -14.69
CA SER A 538 17.11 3.37 -15.91
C SER A 538 17.80 2.72 -17.12
N ASP A 539 17.15 2.76 -18.28
CA ASP A 539 17.77 2.37 -19.56
C ASP A 539 18.99 3.23 -19.92
N SER A 540 19.10 4.45 -19.38
CA SER A 540 20.23 5.36 -19.60
C SER A 540 21.36 5.22 -18.58
N ASN A 541 21.48 4.05 -17.93
CA ASN A 541 22.55 3.78 -16.99
C ASN A 541 23.92 3.79 -17.68
N PRO A 542 24.89 4.59 -17.18
CA PRO A 542 26.23 4.63 -17.77
C PRO A 542 27.09 3.41 -17.39
N ILE A 543 26.70 2.67 -16.34
CA ILE A 543 27.46 1.55 -15.79
C ILE A 543 27.02 0.26 -16.47
N ASN A 544 27.95 -0.34 -17.22
CA ASN A 544 27.80 -1.62 -17.90
C ASN A 544 28.90 -2.63 -17.51
N PHE A 545 29.47 -2.45 -16.32
CA PHE A 545 30.61 -3.22 -15.83
C PHE A 545 30.40 -3.68 -14.38
N LYS A 546 31.09 -4.77 -13.99
CA LYS A 546 31.20 -5.20 -12.58
C LYS A 546 32.09 -4.20 -11.82
N PRO A 547 31.57 -3.45 -10.83
CA PRO A 547 32.37 -2.46 -10.10
C PRO A 547 33.27 -3.14 -9.07
N SER A 548 34.48 -2.59 -8.85
CA SER A 548 35.35 -2.98 -7.73
C SER A 548 34.95 -2.30 -6.43
N PHE A 549 34.34 -1.13 -6.52
CA PHE A 549 33.82 -0.37 -5.39
C PHE A 549 32.43 0.17 -5.67
N LEU A 550 31.60 0.17 -4.64
CA LEU A 550 30.33 0.88 -4.60
C LEU A 550 30.43 2.03 -3.61
N ARG A 551 29.94 3.21 -3.97
CA ARG A 551 29.77 4.31 -3.04
C ARG A 551 28.29 4.55 -2.84
N VAL A 552 27.86 4.53 -1.58
CA VAL A 552 26.50 4.86 -1.18
C VAL A 552 26.58 6.18 -0.42
N SER A 553 25.80 7.17 -0.84
CA SER A 553 25.75 8.48 -0.18
C SER A 553 24.33 9.01 -0.10
N LEU A 554 24.09 9.91 0.85
CA LEU A 554 22.77 10.49 1.10
C LEU A 554 22.79 12.00 0.84
N HIS A 555 21.76 12.47 0.13
CA HIS A 555 21.60 13.87 -0.24
C HIS A 555 20.16 14.31 0.04
N HIS A 556 19.96 15.52 0.54
CA HIS A 556 18.64 16.16 0.55
C HIS A 556 18.30 16.70 -0.82
N PHE A 557 17.09 16.41 -1.28
CA PHE A 557 16.55 16.89 -2.54
C PHE A 557 15.37 17.81 -2.28
N SER A 558 15.30 18.96 -2.94
CA SER A 558 14.11 19.82 -2.96
C SER A 558 13.88 20.39 -4.36
N PHE A 559 12.66 20.85 -4.67
CA PHE A 559 12.42 21.43 -6.00
C PHE A 559 13.23 22.72 -6.18
N SER A 560 13.96 22.80 -7.30
CA SER A 560 14.75 23.99 -7.62
C SER A 560 13.88 25.16 -8.08
N LYS A 561 14.33 26.38 -7.78
CA LYS A 561 13.77 27.61 -8.37
C LYS A 561 14.42 27.97 -9.72
N GLU A 562 15.52 27.32 -10.09
CA GLU A 562 16.23 27.58 -11.34
C GLU A 562 15.54 26.91 -12.54
N LYS A 563 15.47 27.59 -13.69
CA LYS A 563 14.76 27.06 -14.88
C LYS A 563 15.39 25.80 -15.48
N ASN A 564 16.69 25.58 -15.27
CA ASN A 564 17.45 24.49 -15.90
C ASN A 564 17.67 23.29 -14.98
N LYS A 565 17.23 23.36 -13.72
CA LYS A 565 17.35 22.29 -12.73
C LYS A 565 15.96 21.92 -12.21
N VAL A 566 15.72 20.63 -12.01
CA VAL A 566 14.48 20.17 -11.38
C VAL A 566 14.67 20.11 -9.86
N TRP A 567 15.87 19.70 -9.43
CA TRP A 567 16.19 19.47 -8.04
C TRP A 567 17.37 20.32 -7.59
N GLU A 568 17.23 20.94 -6.43
CA GLU A 568 18.35 21.40 -5.59
C GLU A 568 18.79 20.23 -4.72
N THR A 569 20.11 19.99 -4.67
CA THR A 569 20.68 18.88 -3.90
C THR A 569 21.71 19.38 -2.89
N GLU A 570 21.61 18.88 -1.66
CA GLU A 570 22.55 19.16 -0.58
C GLU A 570 23.08 17.84 -0.01
N LYS A 571 24.40 17.68 0.08
CA LYS A 571 24.99 16.45 0.61
C LYS A 571 24.81 16.40 2.13
N ILE A 572 24.33 15.27 2.64
CA ILE A 572 24.24 15.07 4.10
C ILE A 572 25.64 14.73 4.64
N PRO A 573 26.15 15.51 5.62
CA PRO A 573 27.47 15.28 6.18
C PRO A 573 27.62 13.86 6.75
N GLU A 574 28.78 13.26 6.50
CA GLU A 574 29.19 11.94 7.03
C GLU A 574 28.32 10.75 6.57
N ALA A 575 27.25 10.98 5.81
CA ALA A 575 26.35 9.97 5.25
C ALA A 575 26.89 9.40 3.93
N SER A 576 28.12 8.88 3.94
CA SER A 576 28.72 8.26 2.76
C SER A 576 29.62 7.09 3.12
N PHE A 577 29.40 5.96 2.46
CA PHE A 577 30.20 4.75 2.61
C PHE A 577 30.78 4.35 1.28
N VAL A 578 32.06 3.97 1.28
CA VAL A 578 32.71 3.28 0.17
C VAL A 578 32.80 1.81 0.56
N LEU A 579 32.18 0.96 -0.24
CA LEU A 579 32.04 -0.47 -0.04
C LEU A 579 32.91 -1.19 -1.06
N THR A 580 33.68 -2.18 -0.61
CA THR A 580 34.49 -3.01 -1.49
C THR A 580 33.64 -4.18 -2.00
N VAL A 581 33.65 -4.39 -3.31
CA VAL A 581 33.00 -5.53 -3.94
C VAL A 581 34.04 -6.66 -4.02
N PRO A 582 33.73 -7.89 -3.56
CA PRO A 582 34.62 -9.02 -3.73
C PRO A 582 34.92 -9.28 -5.21
N ASN A 583 36.19 -9.52 -5.54
CA ASN A 583 36.51 -10.12 -6.83
C ASN A 583 36.18 -11.61 -6.75
N ASP A 584 35.56 -12.15 -7.80
CA ASP A 584 35.44 -13.61 -7.93
C ASP A 584 36.87 -14.15 -8.06
N PHE A 585 37.34 -14.87 -7.04
CA PHE A 585 38.63 -15.56 -7.07
C PHE A 585 38.50 -16.93 -7.70
#